data_AF-A0A0D7N728-F1
#
_entry.id   AF-A0A0D7N728-F1
#
_cell.length_a   1.000
_cell.length_b   1.000
_cell.length_c   1.000
_cell.angle_alpha   90.00
_cell.angle_beta   90.00
_cell.angle_gamma   90.00
#
_symmetry.space_group_name_H-M   'P 1'
#
loop_
_entity.id
_entity.type
_entity.pdbx_description
1 polymer ?
#
loop_
_entity_poly.entity_id
_entity_poly.type
_entity_poly.pdbx_seq_one_letter_code
_entity_poly.pdbx_strand_id
1 'polypeptide(L)'
;MPTKRRATATKAHAHEREDILNPHAISTLSAGAVSAMSAVGAAVIKQNKAALGQNADWFWHMFAKCEAKAARLAEQATHDPKACGDATFIETYARNLPKLMASALETREKALKAK
;
A
#
# COMPACT_ATOMS: atom_id res chain seq x y z
N MET A 1 -32.97 -20.18 28.62
CA MET A 1 -32.27 -19.21 27.73
C MET A 1 -31.72 -18.06 28.57
N PRO A 2 -30.59 -17.41 28.23
CA PRO A 2 -29.87 -17.46 26.96
C PRO A 2 -28.42 -18.01 27.05
N THR A 3 -27.97 -18.47 25.89
CA THR A 3 -26.73 -19.18 25.57
C THR A 3 -25.59 -18.19 25.32
N LYS A 4 -24.46 -18.36 25.99
CA LYS A 4 -23.23 -17.57 25.78
C LYS A 4 -22.54 -18.05 24.50
N ARG A 5 -22.84 -17.41 23.36
CA ARG A 5 -22.17 -17.66 22.07
C ARG A 5 -20.81 -16.96 22.10
N ARG A 6 -19.73 -17.71 22.36
CA ARG A 6 -18.35 -17.22 22.24
C ARG A 6 -18.03 -17.09 20.76
N ALA A 7 -18.06 -15.86 20.24
CA ALA A 7 -17.60 -15.56 18.90
C ALA A 7 -16.07 -15.72 18.85
N THR A 8 -15.59 -16.80 18.26
CA THR A 8 -14.23 -16.89 17.71
C THR A 8 -14.15 -15.92 16.54
N ALA A 9 -13.75 -14.68 16.84
CA ALA A 9 -13.42 -13.70 15.81
C ALA A 9 -12.18 -14.17 15.06
N THR A 10 -12.44 -14.58 13.83
CA THR A 10 -11.54 -15.01 12.78
C THR A 10 -10.38 -14.01 12.64
N LYS A 11 -9.15 -14.44 12.97
CA LYS A 11 -7.91 -13.69 12.69
C LYS A 11 -7.63 -13.46 11.19
N ALA A 12 -8.46 -13.99 10.30
CA ALA A 12 -8.31 -13.83 8.84
C ALA A 12 -8.68 -12.43 8.33
N HIS A 13 -9.59 -11.70 9.00
CA HIS A 13 -10.04 -10.38 8.51
C HIS A 13 -9.22 -9.19 9.02
N ALA A 14 -8.28 -9.41 9.95
CA ALA A 14 -7.40 -8.32 10.37
C ALA A 14 -6.54 -7.88 9.17
N HIS A 15 -5.96 -8.83 8.45
CA HIS A 15 -5.03 -8.52 7.36
C HIS A 15 -5.68 -7.86 6.13
N GLU A 16 -6.93 -8.21 5.80
CA GLU A 16 -7.64 -7.58 4.68
C GLU A 16 -8.11 -6.15 4.99
N ARG A 17 -8.41 -5.85 6.26
CA ARG A 17 -8.77 -4.49 6.69
C ARG A 17 -7.55 -3.58 6.83
N GLU A 18 -6.34 -4.14 6.79
CA GLU A 18 -5.07 -3.40 6.80
C GLU A 18 -4.65 -2.84 5.43
N ASP A 19 -5.30 -3.27 4.35
CA ASP A 19 -5.05 -2.84 2.96
C ASP A 19 -5.86 -1.59 2.56
N ILE A 20 -6.60 -0.98 3.48
CA ILE A 20 -7.42 0.22 3.21
C ILE A 20 -6.66 1.45 3.70
N LEU A 21 -6.37 2.39 2.80
CA LEU A 21 -5.84 3.71 3.16
C LEU A 21 -6.76 4.38 4.19
N ASN A 22 -6.20 4.81 5.33
CA ASN A 22 -6.94 5.54 6.35
C ASN A 22 -7.42 6.90 5.77
N PRO A 23 -8.74 7.14 5.63
CA PRO A 23 -9.24 8.39 5.06
C PRO A 23 -8.77 9.62 5.83
N HIS A 24 -8.63 9.48 7.16
CA HIS A 24 -8.20 10.56 8.04
C HIS A 24 -6.72 10.91 7.82
N ALA A 25 -5.89 9.94 7.44
CA ALA A 25 -4.49 10.16 7.12
C ALA A 25 -4.34 10.97 5.82
N ILE A 26 -5.17 10.67 4.81
CA ILE A 26 -5.19 11.42 3.55
C ILE A 26 -5.66 12.86 3.79
N SER A 27 -6.69 13.06 4.61
CA SER A 27 -7.23 14.40 4.89
C SER A 27 -6.25 15.35 5.59
N THR A 28 -5.21 14.82 6.22
CA THR A 28 -4.16 15.63 6.88
C THR A 28 -2.97 15.96 6.00
N LEU A 29 -2.87 15.36 4.81
CA LEU A 29 -1.77 15.62 3.87
C LEU A 29 -1.95 16.97 3.18
N SER A 30 -0.86 17.72 3.00
CA SER A 30 -0.92 18.90 2.14
C SER A 30 -1.12 18.52 0.67
N ALA A 31 -1.56 19.50 -0.13
CA ALA A 31 -1.62 19.36 -1.58
C ALA A 31 -0.26 18.96 -2.20
N GLY A 32 0.85 19.40 -1.58
CA GLY A 32 2.21 19.02 -2.00
C GLY A 32 2.47 17.52 -1.81
N ALA A 33 2.08 16.96 -0.66
CA ALA A 33 2.22 15.53 -0.38
C ALA A 33 1.34 14.68 -1.32
N VAL A 34 0.10 15.09 -1.57
CA VAL A 34 -0.80 14.38 -2.52
C VAL A 34 -0.25 14.42 -3.96
N SER A 35 0.30 15.56 -4.38
CA SER A 35 0.97 15.68 -5.69
C SER A 35 2.19 14.77 -5.79
N ALA A 36 3.02 14.72 -4.74
CA ALA A 36 4.18 13.83 -4.68
C ALA A 36 3.78 12.34 -4.72
N MET A 37 2.73 11.95 -4.00
CA MET A 37 2.20 10.58 -4.06
C MET A 37 1.80 10.20 -5.49
N SER A 38 1.12 11.12 -6.18
CA SER A 38 0.66 10.92 -7.56
C SER A 38 1.85 10.77 -8.53
N ALA A 39 2.88 11.62 -8.38
CA ALA A 39 4.11 11.54 -9.17
C ALA A 39 4.87 10.22 -8.95
N VAL A 40 5.00 9.78 -7.70
CA VAL A 40 5.63 8.50 -7.36
C VAL A 40 4.83 7.33 -7.93
N GLY A 41 3.50 7.34 -7.78
CA GLY A 41 2.63 6.31 -8.32
C GLY A 41 2.77 6.19 -9.84
N ALA A 42 2.71 7.32 -10.56
CA ALA A 42 2.93 7.35 -12.01
C ALA A 42 4.31 6.83 -12.42
N ALA A 43 5.36 7.15 -11.66
CA ALA A 43 6.71 6.66 -11.92
C ALA A 43 6.80 5.13 -11.76
N VAL A 44 6.19 4.56 -10.71
CA VAL A 44 6.15 3.11 -10.48
C VAL A 44 5.35 2.40 -11.58
N ILE A 45 4.22 2.97 -12.01
CA ILE A 45 3.43 2.43 -13.12
C ILE A 45 4.26 2.43 -14.41
N LYS A 46 4.93 3.54 -14.72
CA LYS A 46 5.80 3.67 -15.90
C LYS A 46 6.95 2.66 -15.87
N GLN A 47 7.60 2.48 -14.71
CA GLN A 47 8.68 1.52 -14.53
C GLN A 47 8.23 0.07 -14.79
N ASN A 48 6.98 -0.25 -14.47
CA ASN A 48 6.44 -1.61 -14.54
C ASN A 48 5.44 -1.80 -15.71
N LYS A 49 5.57 -1.00 -16.78
CA LYS A 49 4.66 -1.03 -17.94
C LYS A 49 4.52 -2.41 -18.58
N ALA A 50 5.58 -3.22 -18.59
CA ALA A 50 5.54 -4.58 -19.12
C ALA A 50 4.58 -5.48 -18.31
N ALA A 51 4.62 -5.41 -16.98
CA ALA A 51 3.73 -6.18 -16.11
C ALA A 51 2.27 -5.72 -16.23
N LEU A 52 2.05 -4.40 -16.37
CA LEU A 52 0.74 -3.83 -16.65
C LEU A 52 0.15 -4.37 -17.96
N GLY A 53 0.98 -4.50 -19.02
CA GLY A 53 0.54 -5.05 -20.30
C GLY A 53 0.21 -6.55 -20.29
N GLN A 54 0.77 -7.32 -19.36
CA GLN A 54 0.51 -8.76 -19.26
C GLN A 54 -0.83 -9.10 -18.60
N ASN A 55 -1.20 -8.38 -17.54
CA ASN A 55 -2.51 -8.52 -16.90
C ASN A 55 -2.81 -7.24 -16.11
N ALA A 56 -3.64 -6.38 -16.70
CA ALA A 56 -3.95 -5.07 -16.15
C ALA A 56 -4.76 -5.16 -14.85
N ASP A 57 -5.77 -6.03 -14.78
CA ASP A 57 -6.64 -6.15 -13.60
C ASP A 57 -5.84 -6.58 -12.36
N TRP A 58 -5.00 -7.61 -12.49
CA TRP A 58 -4.11 -8.03 -11.42
C TRP A 58 -3.12 -6.93 -11.05
N PHE A 59 -2.57 -6.22 -12.04
CA PHE A 59 -1.61 -5.16 -11.81
C PHE A 59 -2.22 -4.03 -10.99
N TRP A 60 -3.40 -3.54 -11.39
CA TRP A 60 -4.08 -2.47 -10.68
C TRP A 60 -4.52 -2.88 -9.27
N HIS A 61 -5.01 -4.11 -9.11
CA HIS A 61 -5.34 -4.65 -7.79
C HIS A 61 -4.12 -4.69 -6.87
N MET A 62 -2.99 -5.20 -7.35
CA MET A 62 -1.76 -5.26 -6.56
C MET A 62 -1.12 -3.91 -6.34
N PHE A 63 -1.18 -3.02 -7.33
CA PHE A 63 -0.70 -1.65 -7.20
C PHE A 63 -1.46 -0.92 -6.09
N ALA A 64 -2.80 -0.98 -6.08
CA ALA A 64 -3.62 -0.37 -5.04
C ALA A 64 -3.27 -0.89 -3.63
N LYS A 65 -3.05 -2.21 -3.49
CA LYS A 65 -2.58 -2.80 -2.22
C LYS A 65 -1.21 -2.28 -1.80
N CYS A 66 -0.26 -2.22 -2.73
CA CYS A 66 1.08 -1.70 -2.45
C CYS A 66 1.05 -0.21 -2.09
N GLU A 67 0.19 0.56 -2.76
CA GLU A 67 -0.04 1.98 -2.53
C GLU A 67 -0.59 2.24 -1.13
N ALA A 68 -1.64 1.50 -0.73
CA ALA A 68 -2.21 1.59 0.60
C ALA A 68 -1.20 1.24 1.70
N LYS A 69 -0.43 0.17 1.49
CA LYS A 69 0.61 -0.24 2.44
C LYS A 69 1.75 0.79 2.53
N ALA A 70 2.18 1.36 1.41
CA ALA A 70 3.21 2.41 1.40
C ALA A 70 2.72 3.67 2.13
N ALA A 71 1.48 4.10 1.90
CA ALA A 71 0.88 5.25 2.56
C ALA A 71 0.78 5.04 4.07
N ARG A 72 0.39 3.84 4.52
CA ARG A 72 0.33 3.50 5.94
C ARG A 72 1.71 3.51 6.61
N LEU A 73 2.74 2.97 5.94
CA LEU A 73 4.11 3.04 6.45
C LEU A 73 4.59 4.49 6.55
N ALA A 74 4.22 5.32 5.58
CA ALA A 74 4.53 6.75 5.58
C ALA A 74 3.81 7.50 6.70
N GLU A 75 2.53 7.25 6.92
CA GLU A 75 1.75 7.77 8.06
C GLU A 75 2.37 7.35 9.40
N GLN A 76 2.74 6.08 9.55
CA GLN A 76 3.41 5.62 10.78
C GLN A 76 4.73 6.34 11.03
N ALA A 77 5.48 6.64 9.96
CA ALA A 77 6.75 7.36 10.06
C ALA A 77 6.56 8.83 10.46
N THR A 78 5.42 9.46 10.19
CA THR A 78 5.18 10.86 10.61
C THR A 78 4.88 11.01 12.09
N HIS A 79 4.59 9.92 12.81
CA HIS A 79 4.41 9.93 14.26
C HIS A 79 5.73 9.93 15.06
N ASP A 80 6.88 9.79 14.40
CA ASP A 80 8.17 9.90 15.09
C ASP A 80 8.40 11.33 15.60
N PRO A 81 8.89 11.53 16.85
CA PRO A 81 9.15 12.87 17.38
C PRO A 81 10.11 13.73 16.56
N LYS A 82 10.95 13.11 15.71
CA LYS A 82 11.90 13.77 14.80
C LYS A 82 11.37 13.82 13.36
N ALA A 83 10.15 13.38 13.10
CA ALA A 83 9.55 13.46 11.77
C ALA A 83 9.31 14.91 11.37
N CYS A 84 9.52 15.18 10.08
CA CYS A 84 9.26 16.48 9.45
C CYS A 84 7.95 16.42 8.65
N GLY A 85 6.86 15.94 9.30
CA GLY A 85 5.51 15.87 8.72
C GLY A 85 5.48 15.30 7.29
N ASP A 86 4.99 16.10 6.35
CA ASP A 86 4.86 15.74 4.93
C ASP A 86 6.19 15.32 4.28
N ALA A 87 7.33 15.89 4.67
CA ALA A 87 8.61 15.50 4.08
C ALA A 87 8.95 14.04 4.45
N THR A 88 8.75 13.66 5.71
CA THR A 88 8.93 12.28 6.17
C THR A 88 7.91 11.34 5.55
N PHE A 89 6.67 11.79 5.37
CA PHE A 89 5.65 11.02 4.65
C PHE A 89 6.09 10.73 3.21
N ILE A 90 6.41 11.77 2.44
CA ILE A 90 6.76 11.66 1.03
C ILE A 90 8.00 10.77 0.85
N GLU A 91 9.03 10.97 1.68
CA GLU A 91 10.24 10.17 1.62
C GLU A 91 9.95 8.69 1.88
N THR A 92 9.19 8.40 2.95
CA THR A 92 8.86 7.02 3.32
C THR A 92 7.99 6.36 2.28
N TYR A 93 7.00 7.08 1.74
CA TYR A 93 6.13 6.61 0.67
C TYR A 93 6.93 6.27 -0.60
N ALA A 94 7.74 7.22 -1.08
CA ALA A 94 8.57 7.08 -2.27
C ALA A 94 9.60 5.95 -2.15
N ARG A 95 10.13 5.72 -0.94
CA ARG A 95 11.08 4.64 -0.66
C ARG A 95 10.41 3.26 -0.67
N ASN A 96 9.16 3.15 -0.21
CA ASN A 96 8.50 1.86 0.00
C ASN A 96 7.66 1.39 -1.18
N LEU A 97 6.93 2.27 -1.87
CA LEU A 97 6.03 1.85 -2.96
C LEU A 97 6.75 1.04 -4.06
N PRO A 98 7.92 1.46 -4.59
CA PRO A 98 8.62 0.67 -5.62
C PRO A 98 9.06 -0.71 -5.10
N LYS A 99 9.49 -0.81 -3.84
CA LYS A 99 9.95 -2.06 -3.23
C LYS A 99 8.81 -3.05 -3.05
N LEU A 100 7.67 -2.57 -2.57
CA LEU A 100 6.46 -3.38 -2.42
C LEU A 100 5.98 -3.90 -3.77
N MET A 101 5.97 -3.03 -4.79
CA MET A 101 5.58 -3.43 -6.14
C MET A 101 6.54 -4.46 -6.75
N ALA A 102 7.85 -4.25 -6.61
CA ALA A 102 8.84 -5.21 -7.08
C ALA A 102 8.68 -6.59 -6.43
N SER A 103 8.46 -6.64 -5.10
CA SER A 103 8.24 -7.88 -4.37
C SER A 103 6.93 -8.60 -4.79
N ALA A 104 5.86 -7.85 -5.05
CA ALA A 104 4.60 -8.39 -5.57
C ALA A 104 4.78 -9.01 -6.96
N LEU A 105 5.53 -8.35 -7.84
CA LEU A 105 5.84 -8.84 -9.19
C LEU A 105 6.70 -10.11 -9.15
N GLU A 106 7.76 -10.13 -8.34
CA GLU A 106 8.62 -11.31 -8.16
C GLU A 106 7.81 -12.51 -7.64
N THR A 107 6.92 -12.27 -6.67
CA THR A 107 6.04 -13.31 -6.12
C THR A 107 5.12 -13.90 -7.20
N ARG A 108 4.55 -13.05 -8.05
CA ARG A 108 3.72 -13.50 -9.18
C ARG A 108 4.52 -14.30 -10.19
N GLU A 109 5.71 -13.84 -10.54
CA GLU A 109 6.57 -14.54 -11.51
C GLU A 109 6.93 -15.94 -11.02
N LYS A 110 7.29 -16.08 -9.74
CA LYS A 110 7.52 -17.40 -9.12
C LYS A 110 6.28 -18.29 -9.15
N ALA A 111 5.10 -17.73 -8.83
CA ALA A 111 3.85 -18.45 -8.86
C ALA A 111 3.43 -18.90 -10.28
N LEU A 112 3.81 -18.15 -11.31
CA LEU A 112 3.57 -18.50 -12.71
C LEU A 112 4.55 -19.58 -13.21
N LYS A 113 5.81 -19.56 -12.77
CA LYS A 113 6.81 -20.59 -13.12
C LYS A 113 6.61 -21.93 -12.41
N ALA A 114 5.90 -21.92 -11.28
CA ALA A 114 5.55 -23.13 -10.52
C ALA A 114 4.30 -23.85 -11.05
N LYS A 115 3.66 -23.32 -12.10
CA LYS A 115 2.53 -23.92 -12.81
C LYS A 115 3.00 -24.52 -14.12
#